data_AF-A0A0C4FAK1-F1
#
_entry.id   AF-A0A0C4FAK1-F1
#
_cell.length_a   1.000
_cell.length_b   1.000
_cell.length_c   1.000
_cell.angle_alpha   90.00
_cell.angle_beta   90.00
_cell.angle_gamma   90.00
#
_symmetry.space_group_name_H-M   'P 1'
#
loop_
_entity.id
_entity.type
_entity.pdbx_description
1 polymer ?
#
loop_
_entity_poly.entity_id
_entity_poly.type
_entity_poly.pdbx_seq_one_letter_code
_entity_poly.pdbx_strand_id
1 'polypeptide(L)'
;MAEIVKANKTLVNYFLQAGFWRKHLATWQKENKIKHGLETLCETRWYLMAKVCLGVQSHEIGFWKCLELLCDPLVDTPSITKAVIEVIEDRNHFTANQTLVRLLKPVVDAIGNLKRAETTLADIWKELLDTHKNISKVDVYTS
;
A
#
# COMPACT_ATOMS: atom_id res chain seq x y z
N MET A 1 4.87 -6.31 -11.89
CA MET A 1 4.13 -5.09 -11.47
C MET A 1 2.62 -5.26 -11.55
N ALA A 2 2.03 -5.61 -12.70
CA ALA A 2 0.57 -5.76 -12.84
C ALA A 2 -0.04 -6.77 -11.85
N GLU A 3 0.57 -7.95 -11.68
CA GLU A 3 0.10 -8.97 -10.72
C GLU A 3 0.18 -8.49 -9.26
N ILE A 4 1.26 -7.78 -8.88
CA ILE A 4 1.40 -7.19 -7.53
C ILE A 4 0.25 -6.20 -7.28
N VAL A 5 -0.02 -5.32 -8.25
CA VAL A 5 -1.08 -4.32 -8.13
C VAL A 5 -2.46 -4.97 -8.09
N LYS A 6 -2.67 -6.06 -8.84
CA LYS A 6 -3.91 -6.85 -8.82
C LYS A 6 -4.13 -7.49 -7.45
N ALA A 7 -3.10 -8.10 -6.86
CA ALA A 7 -3.16 -8.66 -5.51
C ALA A 7 -3.42 -7.57 -4.45
N ASN A 8 -2.75 -6.41 -4.55
CA ASN A 8 -3.03 -5.27 -3.67
C ASN A 8 -4.50 -4.82 -3.76
N LYS A 9 -5.06 -4.75 -4.98
CA LYS A 9 -6.47 -4.42 -5.19
C LYS A 9 -7.40 -5.44 -4.52
N THR A 10 -7.06 -6.73 -4.59
CA THR A 10 -7.83 -7.79 -3.91
C THR A 10 -7.93 -7.52 -2.41
N LEU A 11 -6.80 -7.19 -1.75
CA LEU A 11 -6.80 -6.84 -0.33
C LEU A 11 -7.63 -5.59 -0.06
N VAL A 12 -7.34 -4.50 -0.76
CA VAL A 12 -8.00 -3.20 -0.52
C VAL A 12 -9.50 -3.30 -0.73
N ASN A 13 -9.95 -3.92 -1.82
CA ASN A 13 -11.38 -4.03 -2.13
C ASN A 13 -12.10 -4.88 -1.08
N TYR A 14 -11.49 -6.00 -0.66
CA TYR A 14 -12.07 -6.84 0.39
C TYR A 14 -12.22 -6.08 1.72
N PHE A 15 -11.11 -5.52 2.24
CA PHE A 15 -11.12 -4.88 3.56
C PHE A 15 -11.92 -3.58 3.61
N LEU A 16 -12.15 -2.89 2.49
CA LEU A 16 -13.01 -1.71 2.46
C LEU A 16 -14.50 -2.05 2.41
N GLN A 17 -14.86 -3.24 1.92
CA GLN A 17 -16.26 -3.70 1.80
C GLN A 17 -16.69 -4.60 2.96
N ALA A 18 -15.77 -5.36 3.56
CA ALA A 18 -16.06 -6.25 4.66
C ALA A 18 -16.18 -5.47 5.98
N GLY A 19 -17.40 -5.08 6.36
CA GLY A 19 -17.65 -4.15 7.48
C GLY A 19 -17.00 -4.53 8.82
N PHE A 20 -16.98 -5.82 9.17
CA PHE A 20 -16.30 -6.32 10.37
C PHE A 20 -14.77 -6.11 10.28
N TRP A 21 -14.17 -6.66 9.22
CA TRP A 21 -12.72 -6.60 8.99
C TRP A 21 -12.21 -5.18 8.77
N ARG A 22 -13.01 -4.32 8.13
CA ARG A 22 -12.73 -2.89 7.98
C ARG A 22 -12.58 -2.20 9.32
N LYS A 23 -13.52 -2.44 10.25
CA LYS A 23 -13.48 -1.85 11.59
C LYS A 23 -12.27 -2.35 12.36
N HIS A 24 -12.01 -3.66 12.31
CA HIS A 24 -10.86 -4.25 12.97
C HIS A 24 -9.54 -3.67 12.47
N LEU A 25 -9.37 -3.59 11.14
CA LEU A 25 -8.19 -3.01 10.53
C LEU A 25 -8.05 -1.50 10.83
N ALA A 26 -9.15 -0.75 10.88
CA ALA A 26 -9.14 0.66 11.26
C ALA A 26 -8.75 0.89 12.73
N THR A 27 -9.19 0.01 13.63
CA THR A 27 -8.75 0.01 15.04
C THR A 27 -7.26 -0.24 15.13
N TRP A 28 -6.77 -1.30 14.49
CA TRP A 28 -5.35 -1.62 14.42
C TRP A 28 -4.54 -0.45 13.84
N GLN A 29 -5.01 0.18 12.74
CA GLN A 29 -4.37 1.32 12.10
C GLN A 29 -4.19 2.48 13.08
N LYS A 30 -5.24 2.80 13.86
CA LYS A 30 -5.22 3.88 14.86
C LYS A 30 -4.24 3.58 16.00
N GLU A 31 -4.26 2.35 16.52
CA GLU A 31 -3.37 1.90 17.59
C GLU A 31 -1.90 1.95 17.18
N ASN A 32 -1.60 1.64 15.92
CA ASN A 32 -0.25 1.63 15.36
C ASN A 32 0.17 2.97 14.73
N LYS A 33 -0.64 4.03 14.90
CA LYS A 33 -0.34 5.40 14.44
C LYS A 33 -0.04 5.49 12.93
N ILE A 34 -0.65 4.60 12.13
CA ILE A 34 -0.51 4.63 10.67
C ILE A 34 -1.34 5.79 10.12
N LYS A 35 -0.66 6.82 9.61
CA LYS A 35 -1.27 8.11 9.24
C LYS A 35 -2.19 8.07 8.02
N HIS A 36 -2.08 7.05 7.17
CA HIS A 36 -2.85 6.91 5.94
C HIS A 36 -3.66 5.62 5.99
N GLY A 37 -4.86 5.63 5.40
CA GLY A 37 -5.70 4.44 5.31
C GLY A 37 -5.50 3.68 3.99
N LEU A 38 -6.28 2.61 3.81
CA LEU A 38 -6.43 1.97 2.51
C LEU A 38 -7.24 2.87 1.57
N GLU A 39 -6.72 3.08 0.36
CA GLU A 39 -7.39 3.83 -0.70
C GLU A 39 -7.65 2.90 -1.89
N THR A 40 -8.84 2.97 -2.49
CA THR A 40 -9.13 2.26 -3.74
C THR A 40 -8.37 2.88 -4.91
N LEU A 41 -8.04 2.07 -5.91
CA LEU A 41 -7.48 2.61 -7.14
C LEU A 41 -8.53 3.45 -7.87
N CYS A 42 -8.19 4.70 -8.22
CA CYS A 42 -8.94 5.49 -9.18
C CYS A 42 -8.12 5.60 -10.48
N GLU A 43 -8.65 5.03 -11.56
CA GLU A 43 -7.94 4.80 -12.83
C GLU A 43 -7.54 6.09 -13.54
N THR A 44 -8.25 7.20 -13.30
CA THR A 44 -7.95 8.51 -13.91
C THR A 44 -6.75 9.21 -13.29
N ARG A 45 -6.17 8.66 -12.22
CA ARG A 45 -5.00 9.22 -11.53
C ARG A 45 -3.99 8.11 -11.29
N TRP A 46 -3.17 7.82 -12.29
CA TRP A 46 -2.19 6.73 -12.28
C TRP A 46 -1.28 6.70 -11.03
N TYR A 47 -0.92 7.86 -10.47
CA TYR A 47 -0.12 7.96 -9.24
C TYR A 47 -0.84 7.44 -7.99
N LEU A 48 -2.17 7.24 -8.01
CA LEU A 48 -2.91 6.59 -6.93
C LEU A 48 -2.60 5.09 -6.83
N MET A 49 -2.04 4.47 -7.88
CA MET A 49 -1.50 3.12 -7.77
C MET A 49 -0.42 3.04 -6.69
N ALA A 50 0.42 4.07 -6.57
CA ALA A 50 1.41 4.13 -5.51
C ALA A 50 0.77 4.21 -4.13
N LYS A 51 -0.36 4.90 -4.00
CA LYS A 51 -1.10 4.95 -2.73
C LYS A 51 -1.71 3.62 -2.35
N VAL A 52 -2.24 2.86 -3.32
CA VAL A 52 -2.70 1.49 -3.11
C VAL A 52 -1.54 0.62 -2.59
N CYS A 53 -0.39 0.67 -3.26
CA CYS A 53 0.79 -0.10 -2.87
C CYS A 53 1.32 0.31 -1.48
N LEU A 54 1.37 1.61 -1.21
CA LEU A 54 1.79 2.17 0.08
C LEU A 54 0.84 1.78 1.20
N GLY A 55 -0.48 1.87 0.95
CA GLY A 55 -1.51 1.46 1.89
C GLY A 55 -1.40 -0.03 2.22
N VAL A 56 -1.27 -0.90 1.22
CA VAL A 56 -1.05 -2.33 1.47
C VAL A 56 0.23 -2.58 2.26
N GLN A 57 1.33 -1.90 1.92
CA GLN A 57 2.61 -2.09 2.61
C GLN A 57 2.56 -1.67 4.08
N SER A 58 1.87 -0.57 4.40
CA SER A 58 1.76 -0.08 5.77
C SER A 58 0.77 -0.86 6.63
N HIS A 59 -0.09 -1.67 6.01
CA HIS A 59 -1.11 -2.48 6.68
C HIS A 59 -0.78 -3.97 6.68
N GLU A 60 0.39 -4.39 6.20
CA GLU A 60 0.83 -5.80 6.18
C GLU A 60 0.60 -6.51 7.52
N ILE A 61 1.11 -5.93 8.61
CA ILE A 61 0.92 -6.49 9.96
C ILE A 61 -0.56 -6.47 10.37
N GLY A 62 -1.32 -5.45 9.97
CA GLY A 62 -2.75 -5.36 10.24
C GLY A 62 -3.54 -6.48 9.56
N PHE A 63 -3.17 -6.84 8.32
CA PHE A 63 -3.78 -7.98 7.63
C PHE A 63 -3.47 -9.31 8.34
N TRP A 64 -2.24 -9.50 8.81
CA TRP A 64 -1.87 -10.65 9.64
C TRP A 64 -2.67 -10.70 10.94
N LYS A 65 -2.90 -9.57 11.60
CA LYS A 65 -3.78 -9.52 12.79
C LYS A 65 -5.22 -9.93 12.49
N CYS A 66 -5.74 -9.64 11.30
CA CYS A 66 -7.03 -10.15 10.88
C CYS A 66 -7.03 -11.68 10.68
N LEU A 67 -5.96 -12.27 10.14
CA LEU A 67 -5.84 -13.73 10.04
C LEU A 67 -5.68 -14.40 11.42
N GLU A 68 -4.90 -13.82 12.32
CA GLU A 68 -4.77 -14.32 13.70
C GLU A 68 -6.14 -14.38 14.38
N LEU A 69 -6.96 -13.32 14.24
CA LEU A 69 -8.30 -13.29 14.80
C LEU A 69 -9.26 -14.29 14.14
N LEU A 70 -9.14 -14.49 12.82
CA LEU A 70 -9.92 -15.49 12.08
C LEU A 70 -9.65 -16.92 12.61
N CYS A 71 -8.42 -17.19 13.05
CA CYS A 71 -8.02 -18.49 13.59
C CYS A 71 -8.34 -18.68 15.08
N ASP A 72 -8.81 -17.65 15.78
CA ASP A 72 -9.15 -17.75 17.20
C ASP A 72 -10.50 -18.48 17.39
N PRO A 73 -10.53 -19.69 17.99
CA PRO A 73 -11.77 -20.45 18.17
C PRO A 73 -12.75 -19.80 19.15
N LEU A 74 -12.33 -18.80 19.91
CA LEU A 74 -13.15 -18.09 20.88
C LEU A 74 -13.86 -16.86 20.29
N VAL A 75 -13.54 -16.48 19.05
CA VAL A 75 -14.10 -15.29 18.40
C VAL A 75 -14.91 -15.70 17.18
N ASP A 76 -16.20 -15.38 17.19
CA ASP A 76 -17.04 -15.52 16.00
C ASP A 76 -16.71 -14.41 14.99
N THR A 77 -16.18 -14.79 13.83
CA THR A 77 -15.76 -13.85 12.78
C THR A 77 -16.35 -14.21 11.41
N PRO A 78 -16.68 -13.23 10.56
CA PRO A 78 -17.05 -13.50 9.18
C PRO A 78 -15.88 -14.10 8.40
N SER A 79 -16.14 -15.07 7.51
CA SER A 79 -15.07 -15.70 6.74
C SER A 79 -14.30 -14.72 5.84
N ILE A 80 -13.01 -14.98 5.69
CA ILE A 80 -12.14 -14.32 4.69
C ILE A 80 -12.04 -15.24 3.48
N THR A 81 -12.11 -14.68 2.27
CA THR A 81 -12.03 -15.47 1.04
C THR A 81 -10.63 -16.07 0.88
N LYS A 82 -10.56 -17.28 0.32
CA LYS A 82 -9.27 -17.98 0.09
C LYS A 82 -8.26 -17.10 -0.67
N ALA A 83 -8.72 -16.39 -1.70
CA ALA A 83 -7.86 -15.49 -2.48
C ALA A 83 -7.27 -14.33 -1.66
N VAL A 84 -7.97 -13.84 -0.63
CA VAL A 84 -7.44 -12.80 0.26
C VAL A 84 -6.42 -13.41 1.23
N ILE A 85 -6.71 -14.58 1.78
CA ILE A 85 -5.79 -15.32 2.67
C ILE A 85 -4.47 -15.59 1.95
N GLU A 86 -4.53 -16.15 0.74
CA GLU A 86 -3.34 -16.47 -0.08
C GLU A 86 -2.45 -15.24 -0.32
N VAL A 87 -3.04 -14.06 -0.53
CA VAL A 87 -2.27 -12.83 -0.73
C VAL A 87 -1.63 -12.35 0.57
N ILE A 88 -2.30 -12.51 1.72
CA ILE A 88 -1.74 -12.12 3.03
C ILE A 88 -0.58 -13.05 3.43
N GLU A 89 -0.70 -14.35 3.13
CA GLU A 89 0.31 -15.35 3.47
C GLU A 89 1.55 -15.30 2.55
N ASP A 90 1.42 -14.73 1.35
CA ASP A 90 2.52 -14.60 0.39
C ASP A 90 3.53 -13.51 0.81
N ARG A 91 4.61 -13.92 1.48
CA ARG A 91 5.73 -13.02 1.83
C ARG A 91 6.44 -12.44 0.61
N ASN A 92 6.48 -13.16 -0.51
CA ASN A 92 7.13 -12.66 -1.72
C ASN A 92 6.30 -11.52 -2.32
N HIS A 93 4.97 -11.59 -2.22
CA HIS A 93 4.09 -10.50 -2.60
C HIS A 93 4.40 -9.20 -1.84
N PHE A 94 4.50 -9.24 -0.50
CA PHE A 94 4.84 -8.04 0.28
C PHE A 94 6.26 -7.54 0.01
N THR A 95 7.23 -8.43 -0.17
CA THR A 95 8.61 -8.05 -0.54
C THR A 95 8.66 -7.33 -1.90
N ALA A 96 7.95 -7.88 -2.89
CA ALA A 96 7.82 -7.27 -4.21
C ALA A 96 7.05 -5.95 -4.17
N ASN A 97 5.99 -5.87 -3.35
CA ASN A 97 5.24 -4.63 -3.12
C ASN A 97 6.09 -3.55 -2.43
N GLN A 98 6.93 -3.92 -1.46
CA GLN A 98 7.85 -3.00 -0.82
C GLN A 98 8.85 -2.41 -1.82
N THR A 99 9.37 -3.25 -2.72
CA THR A 99 10.25 -2.80 -3.82
C THR A 99 9.52 -1.80 -4.72
N LEU A 100 8.26 -2.10 -5.09
CA LEU A 100 7.42 -1.19 -5.87
C LEU A 100 7.17 0.14 -5.14
N VAL A 101 6.90 0.11 -3.83
CA VAL A 101 6.72 1.32 -3.01
C VAL A 101 8.00 2.15 -2.97
N ARG A 102 9.18 1.53 -2.83
CA ARG A 102 10.47 2.24 -2.85
C ARG A 102 10.72 2.97 -4.17
N LEU A 103 10.29 2.38 -5.30
CA LEU A 103 10.40 3.00 -6.62
C LEU A 103 9.37 4.12 -6.84
N LEU A 104 8.12 3.92 -6.39
CA LEU A 104 7.02 4.85 -6.66
C LEU A 104 6.99 6.04 -5.69
N LYS A 105 7.41 5.84 -4.44
CA LYS A 105 7.32 6.88 -3.40
C LYS A 105 8.03 8.18 -3.77
N PRO A 106 9.28 8.18 -4.28
CA PRO A 106 9.94 9.41 -4.70
C PRO A 106 9.13 10.19 -5.75
N VAL A 107 8.55 9.48 -6.73
CA VAL A 107 7.74 10.09 -7.80
C VAL A 107 6.47 10.74 -7.24
N VAL A 108 5.78 10.05 -6.33
CA VAL A 108 4.52 10.57 -5.75
C VAL A 108 4.77 11.72 -4.78
N ASP A 109 5.85 11.66 -4.00
CA ASP A 109 6.25 12.74 -3.10
C ASP A 109 6.62 14.00 -3.95
N ALA A 110 7.36 13.84 -5.04
CA ALA A 110 7.68 14.92 -5.98
C ALA A 110 6.42 15.54 -6.61
N ILE A 111 5.48 14.72 -7.11
CA ILE A 111 4.18 15.21 -7.62
C ILE A 111 3.42 15.98 -6.53
N GLY A 112 3.46 15.51 -5.29
CA GLY A 112 2.85 16.20 -4.15
C GLY A 112 3.48 17.56 -3.87
N ASN A 113 4.81 17.66 -3.94
CA ASN A 113 5.56 18.90 -3.74
C ASN A 113 5.30 19.91 -4.85
N LEU A 114 5.26 19.46 -6.11
CA LEU A 114 5.07 20.31 -7.30
C LEU A 114 3.62 20.78 -7.51
N LYS A 115 2.65 20.22 -6.77
CA LYS A 115 1.25 20.66 -6.82
C LYS A 115 0.97 21.94 -6.00
N ARG A 116 1.99 22.54 -5.40
CA ARG A 116 1.85 23.79 -4.64
C ARG A 116 1.72 24.98 -5.60
N ALA A 117 0.96 25.99 -5.19
CA ALA A 117 0.56 27.12 -6.04
C ALA A 117 1.72 28.01 -6.55
N GLU A 118 2.92 27.87 -6.00
CA GLU A 118 4.11 28.69 -6.30
C GLU A 118 5.31 27.86 -6.77
N THR A 119 5.07 26.80 -7.53
CA THR A 119 6.16 25.93 -8.03
C THR A 119 6.91 26.61 -9.18
N THR A 120 8.22 26.80 -9.06
CA THR A 120 9.08 27.37 -10.11
C THR A 120 9.69 26.28 -11.00
N LEU A 121 10.26 26.67 -12.15
CA LEU A 121 11.02 25.74 -13.01
C LEU A 121 12.24 25.15 -12.28
N ALA A 122 12.87 25.93 -11.39
CA ALA A 122 14.00 25.46 -10.59
C ALA A 122 13.55 24.37 -9.59
N ASP A 123 12.36 24.52 -8.99
CA ASP A 123 11.78 23.50 -8.11
C ASP A 123 11.47 22.21 -8.87
N ILE A 124 10.91 22.31 -10.08
CA ILE A 124 10.68 21.15 -10.96
C ILE A 124 12.00 20.41 -11.23
N TRP A 125 13.05 21.15 -11.62
CA TRP A 125 14.33 20.55 -11.93
C TRP A 125 14.97 19.86 -10.71
N LYS A 126 14.87 20.49 -9.54
CA LYS A 126 15.35 19.91 -8.28
C LYS A 126 14.62 18.61 -7.96
N GLU A 127 13.28 18.60 -8.01
CA GLU A 127 12.47 17.41 -7.74
C GLU A 127 12.76 16.27 -8.72
N LEU A 128 13.02 16.57 -10.00
CA LEU A 128 13.43 15.56 -10.99
C LEU A 128 14.78 14.93 -10.64
N LEU A 129 15.79 15.74 -10.29
CA LEU A 129 17.11 15.24 -9.90
C LEU A 129 17.06 14.40 -8.62
N ASP A 130 16.33 14.87 -7.61
CA ASP A 130 16.20 14.17 -6.33
C ASP A 130 15.42 12.85 -6.50
N THR A 131 14.35 12.85 -7.31
CA THR A 131 13.61 11.64 -7.67
C THR A 131 14.53 10.63 -8.37
N HIS A 132 15.30 11.05 -9.36
CA HIS A 132 16.22 10.16 -10.08
C HIS A 132 17.27 9.55 -9.15
N LYS A 133 17.90 10.36 -8.28
CA LYS A 133 18.88 9.89 -7.30
C LYS A 133 18.29 8.91 -6.28
N ASN A 134 17.03 9.08 -5.91
CA ASN A 134 16.37 8.18 -4.96
C ASN A 134 16.02 6.84 -5.63
N ILE A 135 15.55 6.87 -6.88
CA ILE A 135 15.23 5.66 -7.65
C ILE A 135 16.51 4.87 -7.97
N SER A 136 17.60 5.52 -8.35
CA SER A 136 18.85 4.83 -8.73
C SER A 136 19.53 4.10 -7.57
N LYS A 137 19.15 4.40 -6.32
CA LYS A 137 19.62 3.72 -5.11
C LYS A 137 18.75 2.54 -4.70
N VAL A 138 17.59 2.35 -5.33
CA VAL A 138 16.75 1.19 -5.07
C VAL A 138 17.38 0.00 -5.78
N ASP A 139 17.88 -0.95 -5.01
CA ASP A 139 18.31 -2.22 -5.57
C ASP A 139 17.07 -3.00 -6.04
N VAL A 140 16.96 -3.18 -7.35
CA VAL A 140 15.87 -3.93 -7.99
C VAL A 140 16.29 -5.40 -8.20
N TYR A 141 17.55 -5.74 -7.91
CA TYR A 141 18.10 -7.08 -8.09
C TYR A 141 18.44 -7.74 -6.75
N THR A 142 17.41 -8.33 -6.12
CA THR A 142 17.62 -9.50 -5.27
C THR A 142 16.48 -10.47 -5.54
N SER A 143 16.80 -11.50 -6.33
CA SER A 143 16.02 -12.73 -6.52
C SER A 143 16.18 -13.64 -5.30
#